data_AF-A0A3M2FZ84-F1
#
_entry.id   AF-A0A3M2FZ84-F1
#
_cell.length_a   1.000
_cell.length_b   1.000
_cell.length_c   1.000
_cell.angle_alpha   90.00
_cell.angle_beta   90.00
_cell.angle_gamma   90.00
#
_symmetry.space_group_name_H-M   'P 1'
#
loop_
_entity.id
_entity.type
_entity.pdbx_description
1 polymer ?
#
loop_
_entity_poly.entity_id
_entity_poly.type
_entity_poly.pdbx_seq_one_letter_code
_entity_poly.pdbx_strand_id
1 'polypeptide(L)'
;MKAIRCLLLLSVLFSGLAVQAQSAHKLRRMADEVYKKGHADLAEEYYRKALIEEEDPRTRYNLGNALYEQEKLAEASKEYEEALASAEDGITKANAYYNLGNAYLLQQKAQEAVEAYKNALRLNPRDWEAKKNLAYALRLLQQQQQQQQQQQEQQQQEQQQQQQQQQPAGGQGDETRRGGERRPDSAENREERSQEERPREPEQDRRDAQEGQDRAETGADRQPKPASDAEREMAERLLELLARGEQDALRRALRREAAPPRARERDW
;
A
#
# COMPACT_ATOMS: atom_id res chain seq x y z
N MET A 1 20.84 25.53 54.05
CA MET A 1 19.75 24.53 54.16
C MET A 1 18.83 24.46 52.94
N LYS A 2 18.42 25.57 52.30
CA LYS A 2 17.54 25.54 51.11
C LYS A 2 18.17 24.84 49.88
N ALA A 3 19.45 25.07 49.61
CA ALA A 3 20.17 24.42 48.50
C ALA A 3 20.32 22.90 48.65
N ILE A 4 20.55 22.41 49.88
CA ILE A 4 20.64 20.97 50.18
C ILE A 4 19.26 20.30 50.00
N ARG A 5 18.17 20.98 50.39
CA ARG A 5 16.80 20.50 50.14
C ARG A 5 16.45 20.47 48.64
N CYS A 6 16.87 21.47 47.86
CA CYS A 6 16.73 21.42 46.40
C CYS A 6 17.54 20.28 45.78
N LEU A 7 18.80 20.07 46.20
CA LEU A 7 19.63 18.97 45.69
C LEU A 7 19.07 17.58 46.05
N LEU A 8 18.52 17.40 47.25
CA LEU A 8 17.87 16.16 47.67
C LEU A 8 16.53 15.93 46.92
N LEU A 9 15.78 16.99 46.63
CA LEU A 9 14.57 16.88 45.81
C LEU A 9 14.90 16.56 44.34
N LEU A 10 15.97 17.13 43.80
CA LEU A 10 16.47 16.84 42.45
C LEU A 10 17.03 15.42 42.34
N SER A 11 17.69 14.90 43.39
CA SER A 11 18.21 13.52 43.38
C SER A 11 17.09 12.48 43.48
N VAL A 12 16.02 12.73 44.24
CA VAL A 12 14.85 11.83 44.30
C VAL A 12 14.07 11.81 42.98
N LEU A 13 13.92 12.97 42.31
CA LEU A 13 13.32 13.06 40.97
C LEU A 13 14.15 12.33 39.90
N PHE A 14 15.49 12.42 39.96
CA PHE A 14 16.37 11.69 39.05
C PHE A 14 16.40 10.17 39.31
N SER A 15 16.20 9.76 40.57
CA SER A 15 16.15 8.34 40.94
C SER A 15 14.87 7.64 40.47
N GLY A 16 13.73 8.35 40.44
CA GLY A 16 12.46 7.79 39.98
C GLY A 16 12.48 7.38 38.49
N LEU A 17 13.05 8.24 37.64
CA LEU A 17 13.16 7.98 36.19
C LEU A 17 14.14 6.82 35.88
N ALA A 18 15.21 6.68 36.68
CA ALA A 18 16.19 5.61 36.49
C ALA A 18 15.64 4.20 36.78
N VAL A 19 14.67 4.08 37.70
CA VAL A 19 14.04 2.79 38.05
C VAL A 19 13.08 2.32 36.95
N GLN A 20 12.33 3.24 36.31
CA GLN A 20 11.38 2.90 35.24
C GLN A 20 12.07 2.44 33.94
N ALA A 21 13.22 3.02 33.58
CA ALA A 21 13.99 2.56 32.41
C ALA A 21 14.58 1.14 32.61
N GLN A 22 14.92 0.77 33.85
CA GLN A 22 15.44 -0.57 34.15
C GLN A 22 14.36 -1.66 34.08
N SER A 23 13.11 -1.34 34.44
CA SER A 23 11.98 -2.28 34.28
C SER A 23 11.63 -2.49 32.81
N ALA A 24 11.57 -1.43 32.00
CA ALA A 24 11.26 -1.52 30.56
C ALA A 24 12.26 -2.43 29.82
N HIS A 25 13.56 -2.24 30.05
CA HIS A 25 14.59 -3.08 29.44
C HIS A 25 14.49 -4.56 29.83
N LYS A 26 14.13 -4.86 31.08
CA LYS A 26 13.92 -6.25 31.54
C LYS A 26 12.74 -6.89 30.82
N LEU A 27 11.62 -6.17 30.70
CA LEU A 27 10.41 -6.63 30.00
C LEU A 27 10.69 -6.90 28.52
N ARG A 28 11.35 -5.96 27.83
CA ARG A 28 11.77 -6.16 26.43
C ARG A 28 12.64 -7.38 26.25
N ARG A 29 13.62 -7.58 27.14
CA ARG A 29 14.48 -8.77 27.10
C ARG A 29 13.70 -10.08 27.27
N MET A 30 12.72 -10.10 28.17
CA MET A 30 11.84 -11.26 28.34
C MET A 30 11.01 -11.51 27.08
N ALA A 31 10.45 -10.44 26.50
CA ALA A 31 9.70 -10.50 25.25
C ALA A 31 10.55 -11.08 24.10
N ASP A 32 11.77 -10.57 23.90
CA ASP A 32 12.70 -11.07 22.88
C ASP A 32 13.03 -12.56 23.11
N GLU A 33 13.18 -12.99 24.36
CA GLU A 33 13.51 -14.38 24.70
C GLU A 33 12.35 -15.33 24.40
N VAL A 34 11.13 -14.98 24.81
CA VAL A 34 9.95 -15.82 24.55
C VAL A 34 9.57 -15.82 23.07
N TYR A 35 9.75 -14.68 22.38
CA TYR A 35 9.58 -14.58 20.93
C TYR A 35 10.51 -15.54 20.19
N LYS A 36 11.80 -15.59 20.56
CA LYS A 36 12.78 -16.53 19.98
C LYS A 36 12.43 -17.99 20.22
N LYS A 37 11.66 -18.29 21.27
CA LYS A 37 11.15 -19.65 21.56
C LYS A 37 9.86 -19.97 20.80
N GLY A 38 9.34 -19.04 20.01
CA GLY A 38 8.11 -19.21 19.23
C GLY A 38 6.82 -18.84 19.98
N HIS A 39 6.92 -18.29 21.19
CA HIS A 39 5.76 -17.86 21.98
C HIS A 39 5.42 -16.40 21.67
N ALA A 40 4.84 -16.17 20.48
CA ALA A 40 4.52 -14.83 19.99
C ALA A 40 3.42 -14.14 20.80
N ASP A 41 2.46 -14.91 21.32
CA ASP A 41 1.40 -14.48 22.24
C ASP A 41 1.96 -13.91 23.55
N LEU A 42 2.90 -14.62 24.17
CA LEU A 42 3.56 -14.16 25.39
C LEU A 42 4.52 -13.00 25.13
N ALA A 43 5.17 -12.99 23.95
CA ALA A 43 6.01 -11.87 23.53
C ALA A 43 5.21 -10.58 23.42
N GLU A 44 4.03 -10.64 22.79
CA GLU A 44 3.09 -9.52 22.69
C GLU A 44 2.80 -8.92 24.08
N GLU A 45 2.44 -9.77 25.06
CA GLU A 45 2.14 -9.31 26.42
C GLU A 45 3.31 -8.53 27.04
N TYR A 46 4.53 -9.06 26.95
CA TYR A 46 5.71 -8.42 27.51
C TYR A 46 6.11 -7.15 26.76
N TYR A 47 5.99 -7.11 25.43
CA TYR A 47 6.25 -5.89 24.66
C TYR A 47 5.25 -4.78 24.99
N ARG A 48 3.95 -5.09 25.08
CA ARG A 48 2.93 -4.11 25.50
C ARG A 48 3.23 -3.56 26.90
N LYS A 49 3.62 -4.42 27.84
CA LYS A 49 4.06 -3.99 29.18
C LYS A 49 5.30 -3.10 29.13
N ALA A 50 6.29 -3.44 28.30
CA ALA A 50 7.49 -2.61 28.14
C ALA A 50 7.14 -1.21 27.61
N LEU A 51 6.22 -1.12 26.64
CA LEU A 51 5.79 0.14 26.02
C LEU A 51 4.97 1.06 26.95
N ILE A 52 4.37 0.51 28.01
CA ILE A 52 3.74 1.33 29.07
C ILE A 52 4.80 2.07 29.89
N GLU A 53 5.96 1.45 30.10
CA GLU A 53 7.04 2.01 30.91
C GLU A 53 7.92 2.97 30.11
N GLU A 54 8.21 2.64 28.85
CA GLU A 54 9.06 3.43 27.96
C GLU A 54 8.64 3.23 26.50
N GLU A 55 8.33 4.33 25.81
CA GLU A 55 8.12 4.28 24.37
C GLU A 55 9.46 4.10 23.63
N ASP A 56 9.58 2.98 22.91
CA ASP A 56 10.76 2.67 22.10
C ASP A 56 10.31 2.16 20.72
N PRO A 57 10.72 2.81 19.61
CA PRO A 57 10.35 2.40 18.26
C PRO A 57 10.80 0.97 17.93
N ARG A 58 11.91 0.50 18.51
CA ARG A 58 12.36 -0.89 18.29
C ARG A 58 11.45 -1.90 18.99
N THR A 59 10.99 -1.56 20.19
CA THR A 59 10.01 -2.36 20.93
C THR A 59 8.67 -2.39 20.20
N ARG A 60 8.18 -1.27 19.65
CA ARG A 60 6.98 -1.23 18.80
C ARG A 60 7.13 -2.08 17.54
N TYR A 61 8.27 -1.97 16.86
CA TYR A 61 8.58 -2.82 15.71
C TYR A 61 8.57 -4.32 16.09
N ASN A 62 9.17 -4.71 17.22
CA ASN A 62 9.18 -6.09 17.67
C ASN A 62 7.79 -6.59 18.12
N LEU A 63 6.95 -5.72 18.70
CA LEU A 63 5.55 -6.00 18.95
C LEU A 63 4.80 -6.28 17.64
N GLY A 64 5.04 -5.47 16.61
CA GLY A 64 4.52 -5.70 15.26
C GLY A 64 4.91 -7.08 14.72
N ASN A 65 6.15 -7.52 14.92
CA ASN A 65 6.60 -8.86 14.52
C ASN A 65 5.83 -9.96 15.26
N ALA A 66 5.65 -9.83 16.59
CA ALA A 66 4.88 -10.76 17.40
C ALA A 66 3.40 -10.84 16.96
N LEU A 67 2.80 -9.72 16.58
CA LEU A 67 1.45 -9.67 16.05
C LEU A 67 1.35 -10.28 14.63
N TYR A 68 2.37 -10.06 13.80
CA TYR A 68 2.46 -10.61 12.45
C TYR A 68 2.52 -12.14 12.45
N GLU A 69 3.34 -12.74 13.32
CA GLU A 69 3.42 -14.20 13.51
C GLU A 69 2.10 -14.81 14.03
N GLN A 70 1.28 -14.01 14.71
CA GLN A 70 -0.06 -14.39 15.15
C GLN A 70 -1.15 -14.14 14.08
N GLU A 71 -0.77 -13.72 12.88
CA GLU A 71 -1.69 -13.32 11.79
C GLU A 71 -2.64 -12.15 12.17
N LYS A 72 -2.31 -11.38 13.22
CA LYS A 72 -3.01 -10.15 13.61
C LYS A 72 -2.55 -8.98 12.74
N LEU A 73 -2.74 -9.10 11.43
CA LEU A 73 -2.07 -8.26 10.43
C LEU A 73 -2.39 -6.77 10.53
N ALA A 74 -3.63 -6.42 10.86
CA ALA A 74 -4.02 -5.01 11.00
C ALA A 74 -3.35 -4.34 12.20
N GLU A 75 -3.26 -5.06 13.33
CA GLU A 75 -2.54 -4.59 14.51
C GLU A 75 -1.03 -4.52 14.25
N ALA A 76 -0.47 -5.53 13.56
CA ALA A 76 0.93 -5.53 13.17
C ALA A 76 1.29 -4.31 12.31
N SER A 77 0.49 -4.03 11.27
CA SER A 77 0.67 -2.83 10.42
C SER A 77 0.68 -1.55 11.26
N LYS A 78 -0.26 -1.40 12.19
CA LYS A 78 -0.34 -0.23 13.06
C LYS A 78 0.91 -0.06 13.92
N GLU A 79 1.40 -1.12 14.54
CA GLU A 79 2.61 -1.04 15.38
C GLU A 79 3.87 -0.73 14.55
N TYR A 80 3.96 -1.22 13.30
CA TYR A 80 5.03 -0.81 12.39
C TYR A 80 4.93 0.67 11.99
N GLU A 81 3.73 1.18 11.72
CA GLU A 81 3.49 2.60 11.44
C GLU A 81 3.87 3.48 12.64
N GLU A 82 3.51 3.09 13.87
CA GLU A 82 3.88 3.80 15.10
C GLU A 82 5.39 3.73 15.38
N ALA A 83 6.04 2.60 15.08
CA ALA A 83 7.50 2.48 15.12
C ALA A 83 8.17 3.44 14.12
N LEU A 84 7.65 3.54 12.90
CA LEU A 84 8.15 4.44 11.86
C LEU A 84 8.00 5.92 12.24
N ALA A 85 6.94 6.27 12.96
CA ALA A 85 6.66 7.64 13.39
C ALA A 85 7.68 8.18 14.39
N SER A 86 8.22 7.32 15.26
CA SER A 86 9.16 7.71 16.33
C SER A 86 10.61 7.26 16.10
N ALA A 87 10.86 6.36 15.14
CA ALA A 87 12.22 5.93 14.81
C ALA A 87 13.07 7.10 14.28
N GLU A 88 14.31 7.19 14.73
CA GLU A 88 15.30 8.11 14.16
C GLU A 88 16.30 7.38 13.25
N ASP A 89 16.63 6.13 13.57
CA ASP A 89 17.64 5.36 12.85
C ASP A 89 17.10 4.70 11.57
N GLY A 90 17.94 4.68 10.53
CA GLY A 90 17.58 4.14 9.22
C GLY A 90 17.39 2.63 9.20
N ILE A 91 17.99 1.88 10.13
CA ILE A 91 17.90 0.42 10.17
C ILE A 91 16.52 0.00 10.64
N THR A 92 16.06 0.54 11.77
CA THR A 92 14.71 0.32 12.30
C THR A 92 13.66 0.74 11.28
N LYS A 93 13.83 1.90 10.63
CA LYS A 93 12.93 2.34 9.56
C LYS A 93 12.90 1.39 8.37
N ALA A 94 14.06 0.94 7.88
CA ALA A 94 14.13 0.03 6.74
C ALA A 94 13.40 -1.29 7.05
N ASN A 95 13.66 -1.87 8.22
CA ASN A 95 13.03 -3.12 8.65
C ASN A 95 11.51 -2.96 8.89
N ALA A 96 11.09 -1.86 9.52
CA ALA A 96 9.68 -1.58 9.75
C ALA A 96 8.92 -1.38 8.44
N TYR A 97 9.46 -0.64 7.48
CA TYR A 97 8.87 -0.51 6.14
C TYR A 97 8.79 -1.86 5.42
N TYR A 98 9.83 -2.70 5.52
CA TYR A 98 9.83 -4.03 4.91
C TYR A 98 8.72 -4.93 5.49
N ASN A 99 8.61 -5.00 6.82
CA ASN A 99 7.58 -5.83 7.47
C ASN A 99 6.17 -5.25 7.34
N LEU A 100 6.04 -3.92 7.27
CA LEU A 100 4.78 -3.27 6.92
C LEU A 100 4.32 -3.68 5.52
N GLY A 101 5.24 -3.74 4.55
CA GLY A 101 4.95 -4.27 3.22
C GLY A 101 4.48 -5.73 3.25
N ASN A 102 5.13 -6.58 4.05
CA ASN A 102 4.72 -7.98 4.22
C ASN A 102 3.31 -8.08 4.83
N ALA A 103 3.00 -7.26 5.84
CA ALA A 103 1.68 -7.20 6.47
C ALA A 103 0.60 -6.74 5.50
N TYR A 104 0.88 -5.75 4.65
CA TYR A 104 -0.05 -5.29 3.63
C TYR A 104 -0.27 -6.34 2.53
N LEU A 105 0.76 -7.07 2.10
CA LEU A 105 0.60 -8.15 1.13
C LEU A 105 -0.37 -9.23 1.62
N LEU A 106 -0.25 -9.66 2.88
CA LEU A 106 -1.16 -10.64 3.45
C LEU A 106 -2.59 -10.10 3.63
N GLN A 107 -2.73 -8.78 3.80
CA GLN A 107 -4.02 -8.08 3.77
C GLN A 107 -4.56 -7.82 2.35
N GLN A 108 -3.88 -8.30 1.30
CA GLN A 108 -4.19 -8.05 -0.12
C GLN A 108 -4.14 -6.56 -0.53
N LYS A 109 -3.50 -5.72 0.29
CA LYS A 109 -3.27 -4.28 0.08
C LYS A 109 -2.01 -4.08 -0.76
N ALA A 110 -2.08 -4.46 -2.04
CA ALA A 110 -0.91 -4.53 -2.91
C ALA A 110 -0.26 -3.15 -3.15
N GLN A 111 -1.06 -2.09 -3.26
CA GLN A 111 -0.54 -0.74 -3.49
C GLN A 111 0.26 -0.23 -2.28
N GLU A 112 -0.27 -0.42 -1.08
CA GLU A 112 0.37 -0.02 0.17
C GLU A 112 1.66 -0.83 0.40
N ALA A 113 1.65 -2.12 0.06
CA ALA A 113 2.84 -2.96 0.08
C ALA A 113 3.94 -2.43 -0.85
N VAL A 114 3.59 -2.03 -2.08
CA VAL A 114 4.54 -1.44 -3.05
C VAL A 114 5.23 -0.20 -2.45
N GLU A 115 4.47 0.73 -1.87
CA GLU A 115 5.04 1.93 -1.28
C GLU A 115 5.91 1.63 -0.06
N ALA A 116 5.49 0.69 0.79
CA ALA A 116 6.28 0.24 1.93
C ALA A 116 7.62 -0.35 1.50
N TYR A 117 7.65 -1.26 0.52
CA TYR A 117 8.91 -1.82 0.02
C TYR A 117 9.79 -0.79 -0.70
N LYS A 118 9.21 0.16 -1.45
CA LYS A 118 9.97 1.28 -2.04
C LYS A 118 10.67 2.09 -0.95
N ASN A 119 9.98 2.38 0.15
CA ASN A 119 10.58 3.09 1.29
C ASN A 119 11.67 2.26 1.98
N ALA A 120 11.46 0.96 2.19
CA ALA A 120 12.50 0.07 2.71
C ALA A 120 13.77 0.10 1.83
N LEU A 121 13.60 0.02 0.50
CA LEU A 121 14.71 0.03 -0.46
C LEU A 121 15.39 1.39 -0.61
N ARG A 122 14.72 2.50 -0.33
CA ARG A 122 15.36 3.82 -0.23
C ARG A 122 16.37 3.86 0.92
N LEU A 123 16.07 3.18 2.02
CA LEU A 123 16.92 3.14 3.22
C LEU A 123 17.97 2.02 3.15
N ASN A 124 17.62 0.87 2.58
CA ASN A 124 18.51 -0.25 2.34
C ASN A 124 18.42 -0.74 0.87
N PRO A 125 19.15 -0.11 -0.06
CA PRO A 125 19.10 -0.48 -1.48
C PRO A 125 19.65 -1.88 -1.80
N ARG A 126 20.31 -2.53 -0.84
CA ARG A 126 20.93 -3.86 -1.00
C ARG A 126 20.04 -5.00 -0.53
N ASP A 127 18.90 -4.71 0.08
CA ASP A 127 17.92 -5.70 0.51
C ASP A 127 17.35 -6.46 -0.70
N TRP A 128 17.69 -7.74 -0.81
CA TRP A 128 17.27 -8.56 -1.95
C TRP A 128 15.85 -9.10 -1.75
N GLU A 129 15.52 -9.45 -0.52
CA GLU A 129 14.20 -9.89 -0.10
C GLU A 129 13.16 -8.80 -0.36
N ALA A 130 13.47 -7.54 -0.04
CA ALA A 130 12.61 -6.39 -0.34
C ALA A 130 12.42 -6.16 -1.85
N LYS A 131 13.46 -6.35 -2.67
CA LYS A 131 13.33 -6.28 -4.15
C LYS A 131 12.41 -7.37 -4.69
N LYS A 132 12.57 -8.59 -4.19
CA LYS A 132 11.73 -9.73 -4.56
C LYS A 132 10.27 -9.49 -4.18
N ASN A 133 10.03 -9.04 -2.96
CA ASN A 133 8.68 -8.78 -2.47
C ASN A 133 8.05 -7.56 -3.17
N LEU A 134 8.82 -6.53 -3.51
CA LEU A 134 8.36 -5.42 -4.35
C LEU A 134 7.91 -5.91 -5.72
N ALA A 135 8.71 -6.74 -6.39
CA ALA A 135 8.38 -7.28 -7.70
C ALA A 135 7.09 -8.13 -7.64
N TYR A 136 6.93 -8.93 -6.59
CA TYR A 136 5.70 -9.67 -6.32
C TYR A 136 4.50 -8.75 -6.08
N ALA A 137 4.65 -7.72 -5.25
CA ALA A 137 3.61 -6.75 -4.93
C ALA A 137 3.13 -5.99 -6.17
N LEU A 138 4.05 -5.57 -7.04
CA LEU A 138 3.73 -4.90 -8.30
C LEU A 138 2.95 -5.80 -9.25
N ARG A 139 3.31 -7.09 -9.34
CA ARG A 139 2.57 -8.07 -10.15
C ARG A 139 1.16 -8.29 -9.60
N LEU A 140 1.02 -8.42 -8.28
CA LEU A 140 -0.29 -8.57 -7.64
C LEU A 140 -1.17 -7.35 -7.90
N LEU A 141 -0.61 -6.16 -7.77
CA LEU A 141 -1.29 -4.90 -8.05
C LEU A 141 -1.77 -4.82 -9.51
N GLN A 142 -0.93 -5.21 -10.47
CA GLN A 142 -1.31 -5.27 -11.89
C GLN A 142 -2.47 -6.25 -12.12
N GLN A 143 -2.43 -7.42 -11.50
CA GLN A 143 -3.50 -8.42 -11.61
C GLN A 143 -4.82 -7.92 -11.03
N GLN A 144 -4.79 -7.29 -9.86
CA GLN A 144 -5.98 -6.68 -9.24
C GLN A 144 -6.61 -5.61 -10.15
N GLN A 145 -5.79 -4.80 -10.82
CA GLN A 145 -6.27 -3.77 -11.73
C GLN A 145 -6.88 -4.35 -13.01
N GLN A 146 -6.26 -5.38 -13.59
CA GLN A 146 -6.81 -6.07 -14.76
C GLN A 146 -8.17 -6.70 -14.43
N GLN A 147 -8.30 -7.32 -13.25
CA GLN A 147 -9.57 -7.89 -12.79
C GLN A 147 -10.64 -6.80 -12.60
N GLN A 148 -10.28 -5.65 -12.01
CA GLN A 148 -11.21 -4.53 -11.86
C GLN A 148 -11.67 -3.97 -13.21
N GLN A 149 -10.76 -3.83 -14.19
CA GLN A 149 -11.11 -3.38 -15.54
C GLN A 149 -12.06 -4.36 -16.23
N GLN A 150 -11.78 -5.66 -16.17
CA GLN A 150 -12.65 -6.69 -16.74
C GLN A 150 -14.04 -6.69 -16.11
N GLN A 151 -14.13 -6.50 -14.79
CA GLN A 151 -15.42 -6.40 -14.10
C GLN A 151 -16.21 -5.15 -14.52
N GLN A 152 -15.53 -4.01 -14.69
CA GLN A 152 -16.17 -2.78 -15.18
C GLN A 152 -16.67 -2.93 -16.62
N GLU A 153 -15.88 -3.55 -17.50
CA GLU A 153 -16.28 -3.83 -18.88
C GLU A 153 -17.49 -4.78 -18.94
N GLN A 154 -17.51 -5.83 -18.12
CA GLN A 154 -18.65 -6.74 -18.02
C GLN A 154 -19.91 -6.03 -17.54
N GLN A 155 -19.81 -5.20 -16.49
CA GLN A 155 -20.94 -4.41 -16.00
C GLN A 155 -21.48 -3.43 -17.05
N GLN A 156 -20.59 -2.79 -17.82
CA GLN A 156 -21.01 -1.91 -18.92
C GLN A 156 -21.73 -2.68 -20.03
N GLN A 157 -21.23 -3.86 -20.41
CA GLN A 157 -21.88 -4.71 -21.41
C GLN A 157 -23.27 -5.19 -20.95
N GLU A 158 -23.40 -5.60 -19.69
CA GLU A 158 -24.69 -5.99 -19.09
C GLU A 158 -25.68 -4.82 -19.10
N GLN A 159 -25.25 -3.62 -18.73
CA GLN A 159 -26.09 -2.41 -18.78
C GLN A 159 -26.53 -2.08 -20.21
N GLN A 160 -25.63 -2.19 -21.19
CA GLN A 160 -25.98 -1.97 -22.60
C GLN A 160 -26.99 -3.01 -23.12
N GLN A 161 -26.83 -4.28 -22.75
CA GLN A 161 -27.80 -5.33 -23.11
C GLN A 161 -29.17 -5.08 -22.47
N GLN A 162 -29.22 -4.67 -21.20
CA GLN A 162 -30.48 -4.32 -20.54
C GLN A 162 -31.16 -3.12 -21.20
N GLN A 163 -30.40 -2.09 -21.60
CA GLN A 163 -30.95 -0.94 -22.33
C GLN A 163 -31.51 -1.35 -23.71
N GLN A 164 -30.83 -2.24 -24.44
CA GLN A 164 -31.34 -2.75 -25.72
C GLN A 164 -32.63 -3.56 -25.57
N GLN A 165 -32.77 -4.33 -24.48
CA GLN A 165 -34.00 -5.09 -24.20
C GLN A 165 -35.18 -4.21 -23.77
N GLN A 166 -34.92 -3.01 -23.25
CA GLN A 166 -35.96 -2.06 -22.81
C GLN A 166 -36.40 -1.08 -23.91
N GLN A 167 -35.74 -1.06 -25.07
CA GLN A 167 -36.27 -0.30 -26.21
C GLN A 167 -37.54 -1.01 -26.71
N PRO A 168 -38.72 -0.35 -26.68
CA PRO A 168 -39.92 -0.94 -27.25
C PRO A 168 -39.64 -1.17 -28.72
N ALA A 169 -39.95 -2.37 -29.23
CA ALA A 169 -39.93 -2.66 -30.65
C ALA A 169 -40.77 -1.60 -31.35
N GLY A 170 -40.10 -0.57 -31.89
CA GLY A 170 -40.74 0.49 -32.65
C GLY A 170 -41.52 -0.17 -33.76
N GLY A 171 -42.85 -0.07 -33.66
CA GLY A 171 -43.78 -0.82 -34.46
C GLY A 171 -43.47 -0.71 -35.94
N GLN A 172 -43.54 -1.85 -36.62
CA GLN A 172 -43.85 -1.91 -38.04
C GLN A 172 -45.24 -1.30 -38.23
N GLY A 173 -45.31 0.03 -38.25
CA GLY A 173 -46.48 0.80 -38.63
C GLY A 173 -46.60 0.79 -40.15
N ASP A 174 -47.12 -0.31 -40.67
CA ASP A 174 -47.99 -0.42 -41.85
C ASP A 174 -47.80 0.65 -42.95
N GLU A 175 -47.06 0.31 -44.00
CA GLU A 175 -47.13 0.98 -45.31
C GLU A 175 -48.50 0.71 -45.96
N THR A 176 -49.57 1.33 -45.43
CA THR A 176 -50.84 1.36 -46.14
C THR A 176 -50.76 2.39 -47.27
N ARG A 177 -50.53 1.85 -48.46
CA ARG A 177 -50.84 2.46 -49.76
C ARG A 177 -52.16 3.27 -49.71
N ARG A 178 -52.08 4.57 -49.92
CA ARG A 178 -53.18 5.34 -50.51
C ARG A 178 -52.64 6.25 -51.62
N GLY A 179 -52.98 5.88 -52.85
CA GLY A 179 -52.78 6.70 -54.04
C GLY A 179 -53.90 7.72 -54.25
N GLY A 180 -53.58 8.75 -55.03
CA GLY A 180 -54.46 9.82 -55.51
C GLY A 180 -54.43 11.05 -54.59
N GLU A 181 -54.16 12.30 -55.01
CA GLU A 181 -54.20 12.94 -56.33
C GLU A 181 -53.24 14.15 -56.40
N ARG A 182 -52.86 14.51 -57.64
CA ARG A 182 -52.25 15.77 -58.10
C ARG A 182 -53.14 16.98 -57.69
N ARG A 183 -52.70 18.24 -57.48
CA ARG A 183 -51.60 19.08 -58.01
C ARG A 183 -51.56 20.43 -57.21
N PRO A 184 -50.63 21.36 -57.49
CA PRO A 184 -50.21 22.47 -56.61
C PRO A 184 -50.97 23.78 -56.85
N ASP A 185 -50.91 24.72 -55.90
CA ASP A 185 -50.80 26.15 -56.20
C ASP A 185 -50.40 27.01 -54.97
N SER A 186 -49.31 27.76 -55.16
CA SER A 186 -49.16 29.20 -54.90
C SER A 186 -49.52 29.84 -53.54
N ALA A 187 -48.46 30.31 -52.87
CA ALA A 187 -48.28 31.63 -52.22
C ALA A 187 -49.35 32.20 -51.26
N GLU A 188 -48.96 32.48 -50.00
CA GLU A 188 -48.62 33.84 -49.54
C GLU A 188 -48.23 33.89 -48.04
N ASN A 189 -47.30 34.81 -47.78
CA ASN A 189 -46.82 35.36 -46.51
C ASN A 189 -47.85 35.46 -45.37
N ARG A 190 -47.41 35.28 -44.10
CA ARG A 190 -47.13 36.40 -43.16
C ARG A 190 -46.71 35.93 -41.76
N GLU A 191 -45.55 36.44 -41.34
CA GLU A 191 -45.07 36.83 -40.00
C GLU A 191 -45.84 36.35 -38.75
N GLU A 192 -45.13 35.73 -37.79
CA GLU A 192 -44.78 36.43 -36.53
C GLU A 192 -43.77 35.64 -35.68
N ARG A 193 -42.93 36.42 -35.00
CA ARG A 193 -41.72 36.07 -34.25
C ARG A 193 -42.01 36.28 -32.76
N SER A 194 -41.72 35.30 -31.91
CA SER A 194 -41.52 35.46 -30.46
C SER A 194 -40.74 34.24 -29.95
N GLN A 195 -39.41 34.31 -29.88
CA GLN A 195 -38.62 34.62 -28.68
C GLN A 195 -38.86 33.66 -27.51
N GLU A 196 -37.94 32.70 -27.32
CA GLU A 196 -37.37 32.41 -25.99
C GLU A 196 -36.01 31.68 -26.14
N GLU A 197 -34.93 32.46 -26.24
CA GLU A 197 -33.55 32.01 -25.99
C GLU A 197 -33.17 32.40 -24.56
N ARG A 198 -32.66 31.45 -23.77
CA ARG A 198 -31.94 31.71 -22.51
C ARG A 198 -30.58 30.99 -22.50
N PRO A 199 -29.58 31.55 -21.80
CA PRO A 199 -28.24 31.73 -22.35
C PRO A 199 -27.21 30.71 -21.83
N ARG A 200 -26.11 30.56 -22.59
CA ARG A 200 -24.87 29.89 -22.17
C ARG A 200 -24.00 30.89 -21.41
N GLU A 201 -23.60 30.56 -20.18
CA GLU A 201 -22.54 31.27 -19.46
C GLU A 201 -21.15 30.70 -19.81
N PRO A 202 -20.09 31.53 -19.88
CA PRO A 202 -18.71 31.08 -20.05
C PRO A 202 -17.95 31.11 -18.71
N GLU A 203 -17.32 30.01 -18.32
CA GLU A 203 -16.36 30.00 -17.21
C GLU A 203 -14.93 29.90 -17.73
N GLN A 204 -14.22 31.02 -17.66
CA GLN A 204 -12.76 31.09 -17.64
C GLN A 204 -12.32 31.81 -16.37
N ASP A 205 -11.33 31.21 -15.72
CA ASP A 205 -10.28 31.84 -14.90
C ASP A 205 -10.65 32.36 -13.50
N ARG A 206 -10.43 31.50 -12.49
CA ARG A 206 -9.97 31.93 -11.16
C ARG A 206 -8.88 31.01 -10.66
N ARG A 207 -7.65 31.51 -10.72
CA ARG A 207 -6.51 31.01 -9.96
C ARG A 207 -6.60 31.48 -8.50
N ASP A 208 -5.95 30.70 -7.65
CA ASP A 208 -5.35 31.07 -6.36
C ASP A 208 -6.29 31.37 -5.18
N ALA A 209 -6.53 30.34 -4.35
CA ALA A 209 -6.34 30.37 -2.89
C ALA A 209 -6.85 29.08 -2.22
N GLN A 210 -5.96 28.13 -1.92
CA GLN A 210 -6.00 27.37 -0.65
C GLN A 210 -4.74 26.53 -0.46
N GLU A 211 -3.75 27.15 0.20
CA GLU A 211 -2.79 26.42 1.03
C GLU A 211 -3.43 26.13 2.39
N GLY A 212 -3.22 24.91 2.89
CA GLY A 212 -3.30 24.58 4.31
C GLY A 212 -4.63 24.03 4.82
N GLN A 213 -4.79 22.70 4.76
CA GLN A 213 -5.18 21.89 5.92
C GLN A 213 -5.10 20.39 5.58
N ASP A 214 -3.97 19.79 5.96
CA ASP A 214 -3.87 18.36 6.19
C ASP A 214 -4.87 17.97 7.30
N ARG A 215 -6.04 17.49 6.90
CA ARG A 215 -6.91 16.68 7.76
C ARG A 215 -6.97 15.29 7.17
N ALA A 216 -6.60 14.34 8.01
CA ALA A 216 -6.74 12.92 7.82
C ALA A 216 -8.16 12.57 7.35
N GLU A 217 -8.33 12.40 6.04
CA GLU A 217 -9.48 11.73 5.48
C GLU A 217 -9.28 10.23 5.64
N THR A 218 -10.05 9.70 6.58
CA THR A 218 -10.31 8.28 6.81
C THR A 218 -10.50 7.52 5.50
N GLY A 219 -9.66 6.51 5.30
CA GLY A 219 -9.73 5.59 4.17
C GLY A 219 -11.03 4.79 4.19
N ALA A 220 -11.83 4.95 3.14
CA ALA A 220 -12.87 3.98 2.80
C ALA A 220 -13.19 3.92 1.30
N ASP A 221 -12.89 4.95 0.47
CA ASP A 221 -13.38 4.97 -0.92
C ASP A 221 -12.42 5.50 -2.00
N ARG A 222 -11.10 5.58 -1.72
CA ARG A 222 -10.16 5.83 -2.83
C ARG A 222 -9.95 4.54 -3.59
N GLN A 223 -10.62 4.41 -4.74
CA GLN A 223 -10.30 3.40 -5.74
C GLN A 223 -8.77 3.37 -5.93
N PRO A 224 -8.13 2.19 -5.86
CA PRO A 224 -6.70 2.08 -6.03
C PRO A 224 -6.35 2.65 -7.41
N LYS A 225 -5.47 3.67 -7.44
CA LYS A 225 -5.02 4.25 -8.70
C LYS A 225 -4.36 3.14 -9.53
N PRO A 226 -4.58 3.10 -10.85
CA PRO A 226 -3.91 2.13 -11.70
C PRO A 226 -2.40 2.31 -11.59
N ALA A 227 -1.67 1.20 -11.61
CA ALA A 227 -0.23 1.15 -11.58
C ALA A 227 0.24 1.81 -12.87
N SER A 228 1.10 2.80 -12.72
CA SER A 228 1.67 3.50 -13.86
C SER A 228 2.43 2.53 -14.75
N ASP A 229 2.55 2.83 -16.04
CA ASP A 229 3.34 1.99 -16.95
C ASP A 229 4.80 1.87 -16.48
N ALA A 230 5.32 2.89 -15.80
CA ALA A 230 6.63 2.85 -15.14
C ALA A 230 6.72 1.82 -14.01
N GLU A 231 5.65 1.66 -13.22
CA GLU A 231 5.60 0.65 -12.15
C GLU A 231 5.56 -0.77 -12.71
N ARG A 232 4.88 -0.97 -13.85
CA ARG A 232 4.84 -2.26 -14.56
C ARG A 232 6.20 -2.60 -15.14
N GLU A 233 6.83 -1.66 -15.85
CA GLU A 233 8.17 -1.84 -16.42
C GLU A 233 9.21 -2.11 -15.32
N MET A 234 9.12 -1.40 -14.21
CA MET A 234 9.96 -1.65 -13.04
C MET A 234 9.76 -3.07 -12.49
N ALA A 235 8.52 -3.56 -12.41
CA ALA A 235 8.22 -4.91 -11.94
C ALA A 235 8.86 -5.96 -12.84
N GLU A 236 8.67 -5.85 -14.14
CA GLU A 236 9.23 -6.77 -15.15
C GLU A 236 10.75 -6.80 -15.08
N ARG A 237 11.36 -5.62 -15.01
CA ARG A 237 12.82 -5.49 -14.91
C ARG A 237 13.35 -6.09 -13.61
N LEU A 238 12.67 -5.89 -12.48
CA LEU A 238 13.07 -6.50 -11.22
C LEU A 238 12.95 -8.03 -11.29
N LEU A 239 11.85 -8.56 -11.81
CA LEU A 239 11.67 -10.01 -11.98
C LEU A 239 12.74 -10.62 -12.88
N GLU A 240 13.09 -9.95 -13.97
CA GLU A 240 14.15 -10.39 -14.86
C GLU A 240 15.51 -10.42 -14.15
N LEU A 241 15.84 -9.37 -13.39
CA LEU A 241 17.08 -9.32 -12.60
C LEU A 241 17.13 -10.43 -11.55
N LEU A 242 16.01 -10.72 -10.88
CA LEU A 242 15.89 -11.82 -9.92
C LEU A 242 16.13 -13.17 -10.61
N ALA A 243 15.46 -13.42 -11.74
CA ALA A 243 15.58 -14.67 -12.49
C ALA A 243 17.01 -14.90 -13.01
N ARG A 244 17.67 -13.86 -13.54
CA ARG A 244 19.07 -13.94 -13.99
C ARG A 244 20.00 -14.25 -12.80
N GLY A 245 19.81 -13.61 -11.66
CA GLY A 245 20.60 -13.83 -10.45
C GLY A 245 20.50 -15.27 -9.93
N GLU A 246 19.30 -15.84 -9.91
CA GLU A 246 19.05 -17.25 -9.53
C GLU A 246 19.74 -18.22 -10.49
N GLN A 247 19.65 -17.98 -11.80
CA GLN A 247 20.34 -18.80 -12.81
C GLN A 247 21.86 -18.78 -12.64
N ASP A 248 22.45 -17.61 -12.37
CA ASP A 248 23.89 -17.48 -12.14
C ASP A 248 24.33 -18.13 -10.82
N ALA A 249 23.49 -18.10 -9.78
CA ALA A 249 23.73 -18.83 -8.54
C ALA A 249 23.73 -20.35 -8.78
N LEU A 250 22.73 -20.87 -9.49
CA LEU A 250 22.62 -22.28 -9.84
C LEU A 250 23.82 -22.76 -10.69
N ARG A 251 24.20 -21.98 -11.72
CA ARG A 251 25.39 -22.26 -12.53
C ARG A 251 26.66 -22.35 -11.70
N ARG A 252 26.83 -21.47 -10.72
CA ARG A 252 27.98 -21.50 -9.80
C ARG A 252 27.95 -22.73 -8.88
N ALA A 253 26.78 -23.11 -8.36
CA ALA A 253 26.62 -24.32 -7.55
C ALA A 253 26.97 -25.59 -8.35
N LEU A 254 26.43 -25.73 -9.56
CA LEU A 254 26.72 -26.87 -10.45
C LEU A 254 28.21 -26.96 -10.82
N ARG A 255 28.87 -25.83 -11.10
CA ARG A 255 30.34 -25.80 -11.33
C ARG A 255 31.14 -26.25 -10.12
N ARG A 256 30.68 -25.94 -8.91
CA ARG A 256 31.35 -26.34 -7.66
C ARG A 256 31.20 -27.83 -7.39
N GLU A 257 30.04 -28.41 -7.68
CA GLU A 257 29.83 -29.87 -7.59
C GLU A 257 30.60 -30.64 -8.67
N ALA A 258 30.68 -30.10 -9.89
CA ALA A 258 31.45 -30.69 -10.98
C ALA A 258 32.97 -30.50 -10.85
N ALA A 259 33.45 -29.75 -9.85
CA ALA A 259 34.87 -29.53 -9.65
C ALA A 259 35.54 -30.80 -9.09
N PRO A 260 36.63 -31.29 -9.70
CA PRO A 260 37.33 -32.47 -9.20
C PRO A 260 37.85 -32.23 -7.76
N PRO A 261 37.93 -33.28 -6.93
CA PRO A 261 38.42 -33.14 -5.56
C PRO A 261 39.83 -32.54 -5.59
N ARG A 262 40.03 -31.42 -4.89
CA ARG A 262 41.34 -30.80 -4.78
C ARG A 262 42.30 -31.81 -4.16
N ALA A 263 43.34 -32.18 -4.89
CA ALA A 263 44.42 -32.98 -4.36
C ALA A 263 44.98 -32.26 -3.12
N ARG A 264 44.90 -32.92 -1.96
CA ARG A 264 45.62 -32.45 -0.77
C ARG A 264 47.09 -32.63 -1.09
N GLU A 265 47.77 -31.55 -1.45
CA GLU A 265 49.23 -31.51 -1.40
C GLU A 265 49.61 -31.82 0.06
N ARG A 266 50.16 -33.01 0.26
CA ARG A 266 50.75 -33.41 1.54
C ARG A 266 52.05 -32.65 1.63
N ASP A 267 52.02 -31.55 2.38
CA ASP A 267 53.23 -30.93 2.89
C ASP A 267 53.89 -31.97 3.81
N TRP A 268 54.94 -32.60 3.31
CA TRP A 268 55.90 -33.39 4.08
C TRP A 268 57.04 -32.50 4.55
#